data_AF-A0A4Q3UIC2-F1
#
_entry.id   AF-A0A4Q3UIC2-F1
#
_cell.length_a   1.000
_cell.length_b   1.000
_cell.length_c   1.000
_cell.angle_alpha   90.00
_cell.angle_beta   90.00
_cell.angle_gamma   90.00
#
_symmetry.space_group_name_H-M   'P 1'
#
loop_
_entity.id
_entity.type
_entity.pdbx_description
1 polymer ?
#
loop_
_entity_poly.entity_id
_entity_poly.type
_entity_poly.pdbx_seq_one_letter_code
_entity_poly.pdbx_strand_id
1 'polypeptide(L)'
;MRKLPTQAAMGYARRKGWIDVPRGLELMKDRNVPVAMKVQSLGLGFLLMLVIQALEFPLQEALVLMTGLLALPFSVALDGLEFIALPILFGAAILARRMPRQRIVDTARVNWR
;
A
#
# COMPACT_ATOMS: atom_id res chain seq x y z
N MET A 1 16.02 -1.92 21.08
CA MET A 1 15.30 -0.94 20.22
C MET A 1 16.28 0.14 19.78
N ARG A 2 16.58 0.23 18.48
CA ARG A 2 17.59 1.17 17.95
C ARG A 2 16.96 2.57 17.84
N LYS A 3 17.40 3.52 18.67
CA LYS A 3 16.93 4.91 18.64
C LYS A 3 17.36 5.53 17.31
N LEU A 4 16.42 5.88 16.44
CA LEU A 4 16.72 6.69 15.27
C LEU A 4 17.02 8.12 15.75
N PRO A 5 18.20 8.69 15.43
CA PRO A 5 18.51 10.07 15.79
C PRO A 5 17.47 10.99 15.15
N THR A 6 17.04 12.00 15.88
CA THR A 6 15.94 12.93 15.53
C THR A 6 16.08 13.52 14.13
N GLN A 7 17.32 13.66 13.62
CA GLN A 7 17.61 14.09 12.25
C GLN A 7 17.26 13.05 11.17
N ALA A 8 17.46 11.74 11.43
CA ALA A 8 17.05 10.68 10.51
C ALA A 8 15.52 10.58 10.44
N ALA A 9 14.83 10.75 11.57
CA ALA A 9 13.37 10.87 11.62
C ALA A 9 12.88 12.11 10.86
N MET A 10 13.59 13.25 10.97
CA MET A 10 13.29 14.46 10.20
C MET A 10 13.56 14.30 8.69
N GLY A 11 14.62 13.59 8.29
CA GLY A 11 14.91 13.29 6.88
C GLY A 11 13.88 12.36 6.24
N TYR A 12 13.42 11.35 6.98
CA TYR A 12 12.28 10.49 6.61
C TYR A 12 10.98 11.30 6.55
N ALA A 13 10.82 12.24 7.48
CA ALA A 13 9.76 13.24 7.48
C ALA A 13 9.94 14.35 6.43
N ARG A 14 10.92 14.27 5.52
CA ARG A 14 11.15 15.24 4.45
C ARG A 14 10.94 14.67 3.04
N ARG A 15 11.03 13.35 2.83
CA ARG A 15 10.75 12.71 1.53
C ARG A 15 9.29 12.94 1.13
N LYS A 16 9.03 13.98 0.34
CA LYS A 16 7.71 14.37 -0.14
C LYS A 16 7.41 13.59 -1.43
N GLY A 17 7.43 12.26 -1.34
CA GLY A 17 6.98 11.40 -2.44
C GLY A 17 5.45 11.39 -2.46
N TRP A 18 4.85 11.54 -3.63
CA TRP A 18 3.39 11.43 -3.79
C TRP A 18 2.88 10.02 -3.44
N ILE A 19 3.77 9.03 -3.53
CA ILE A 19 3.55 7.62 -3.26
C ILE A 19 4.74 7.13 -2.44
N ASP A 20 4.55 6.93 -1.13
CA ASP A 20 5.57 6.42 -0.20
C ASP A 20 5.11 5.06 0.35
N VAL A 21 5.11 4.05 -0.53
CA VAL A 21 4.69 2.68 -0.21
C VAL A 21 5.50 2.08 0.94
N PRO A 22 6.85 2.16 0.98
CA PRO A 22 7.62 1.58 2.07
C PRO A 22 7.19 2.10 3.44
N ARG A 23 6.99 3.43 3.56
CA ARG A 23 6.47 4.03 4.78
C ARG A 23 5.05 3.56 5.11
N GLY A 24 4.19 3.43 4.10
CA GLY A 24 2.85 2.88 4.26
C GLY A 24 2.85 1.45 4.83
N LEU A 25 3.75 0.61 4.34
CA LEU A 25 3.93 -0.76 4.82
C LEU A 25 4.45 -0.81 6.26
N GLU A 26 5.36 0.10 6.64
CA GLU A 26 5.78 0.25 8.04
C GLU A 26 4.61 0.66 8.93
N LEU A 27 3.78 1.62 8.49
CA LEU A 27 2.59 2.07 9.22
C LEU A 27 1.51 0.99 9.34
N MET A 28 1.39 0.09 8.36
CA MET A 28 0.50 -1.06 8.47
C MET A 28 0.92 -2.00 9.59
N LYS A 29 2.22 -2.14 9.82
CA LYS A 29 2.79 -3.00 10.88
C LYS A 29 2.78 -2.31 12.25
N ASP A 30 2.76 -0.98 12.29
CA ASP A 30 2.79 -0.21 13.54
C ASP A 30 1.49 -0.35 14.35
N ARG A 31 1.59 -0.79 15.61
CA ARG A 31 0.44 -0.96 16.53
C ARG A 31 -0.19 0.36 16.96
N ASN A 32 0.54 1.47 16.85
CA ASN A 32 0.07 2.80 17.22
C ASN A 32 -0.89 3.42 16.20
N VAL A 33 -0.93 2.86 14.99
CA VAL A 33 -1.84 3.33 13.94
C VAL A 33 -3.24 2.73 14.16
N PRO A 34 -4.30 3.56 14.26
CA PRO A 34 -5.66 3.08 14.48
C PRO A 34 -6.08 2.04 13.44
N VAL A 35 -6.64 0.92 13.90
CA VAL A 35 -7.09 -0.19 13.03
C VAL A 35 -8.07 0.30 11.97
N ALA A 36 -9.01 1.19 12.33
CA ALA A 36 -9.97 1.78 11.41
C ALA A 36 -9.29 2.46 10.19
N MET A 37 -8.17 3.17 10.41
CA MET A 37 -7.45 3.82 9.31
C MET A 37 -6.74 2.82 8.39
N LYS A 38 -6.21 1.72 8.95
CA LYS A 38 -5.62 0.64 8.15
C LYS A 38 -6.68 -0.03 7.29
N VAL A 39 -7.82 -0.40 7.88
CA VAL A 39 -8.93 -1.05 7.19
C VAL A 39 -9.49 -0.15 6.08
N GLN A 40 -9.72 1.14 6.36
CA GLN A 40 -10.18 2.09 5.33
C GLN A 40 -9.17 2.23 4.18
N SER A 41 -7.88 2.26 4.49
CA SER A 41 -6.85 2.41 3.45
C SER A 41 -6.74 1.15 2.60
N LEU A 42 -6.79 -0.03 3.22
CA LEU A 42 -6.85 -1.32 2.51
C LEU A 42 -8.11 -1.43 1.65
N GLY A 43 -9.28 -1.02 2.17
CA GLY A 43 -10.54 -1.02 1.42
C GLY A 43 -10.47 -0.13 0.18
N LEU A 44 -9.83 1.05 0.28
CA LEU A 44 -9.59 1.91 -0.88
C LEU A 44 -8.55 1.32 -1.85
N GLY A 45 -7.51 0.67 -1.33
CA GLY A 45 -6.55 -0.04 -2.17
C GLY A 45 -7.21 -1.18 -2.95
N PHE A 46 -8.13 -1.90 -2.32
CA PHE A 46 -8.95 -2.94 -2.95
C PHE A 46 -9.88 -2.36 -4.02
N LEU A 47 -10.57 -1.26 -3.74
CA LEU A 47 -11.39 -0.55 -4.73
C LEU A 47 -10.58 -0.10 -5.95
N LEU A 48 -9.37 0.43 -5.73
CA LEU A 48 -8.45 0.80 -6.81
C LEU A 48 -8.04 -0.41 -7.65
N MET A 49 -7.73 -1.53 -7.00
CA MET A 49 -7.43 -2.77 -7.69
C MET A 49 -8.61 -3.25 -8.55
N LEU A 50 -9.85 -3.20 -8.04
CA LEU A 50 -11.04 -3.57 -8.84
C LEU A 50 -11.21 -2.69 -10.07
N VAL A 51 -10.95 -1.39 -9.95
CA VAL A 51 -10.99 -0.46 -11.09
C VAL A 51 -9.93 -0.82 -12.12
N ILE A 52 -8.71 -1.14 -11.68
CA ILE A 52 -7.62 -1.57 -12.57
C ILE A 52 -7.98 -2.89 -13.26
N GLN A 53 -8.45 -3.89 -12.52
CA GLN A 53 -8.86 -5.18 -13.08
C GLN A 53 -9.95 -5.02 -14.14
N ALA A 54 -10.93 -4.14 -13.89
CA ALA A 54 -11.99 -3.86 -14.86
C ALA A 54 -11.45 -3.24 -16.16
N LEU A 55 -10.35 -2.49 -16.09
CA LEU A 55 -9.68 -1.91 -17.25
C LEU A 55 -8.71 -2.89 -17.94
N GLU A 56 -8.18 -3.86 -17.20
CA GLU A 56 -7.27 -4.89 -17.71
C GLU A 56 -8.02 -6.04 -18.38
N PHE A 57 -9.27 -6.31 -17.98
CA PHE A 57 -10.08 -7.38 -18.53
C PHE A 57 -10.19 -7.38 -20.07
N PRO A 58 -10.45 -6.24 -20.76
CA PRO A 58 -10.46 -6.21 -22.22
C PRO A 58 -9.10 -6.54 -22.85
N LEU A 59 -8.01 -6.14 -22.20
CA LEU A 59 -6.65 -6.43 -22.67
C LEU A 59 -6.33 -7.93 -22.53
N GLN A 60 -6.78 -8.52 -21.42
CA GLN A 60 -6.63 -9.94 -21.14
C GLN A 60 -7.42 -10.80 -22.14
N GLU A 61 -8.66 -10.42 -22.46
CA GLU A 61 -9.45 -11.09 -23.51
C GLU A 61 -8.76 -11.02 -24.87
N ALA A 62 -8.23 -9.86 -25.25
CA ALA A 62 -7.49 -9.71 -26.50
C ALA A 62 -6.24 -10.60 -26.54
N LEU A 63 -5.49 -10.70 -25.44
CA LEU A 63 -4.33 -11.57 -25.31
C LEU A 63 -4.70 -13.05 -25.43
N VAL A 64 -5.78 -13.49 -24.79
CA VAL A 64 -6.26 -14.88 -24.88
C VAL A 64 -6.72 -15.20 -26.29
N LEU A 65 -7.38 -14.27 -26.98
CA LEU A 65 -7.74 -14.44 -28.39
C LEU A 65 -6.51 -14.61 -29.30
N MET A 66 -5.42 -13.89 -29.02
CA MET A 66 -4.19 -13.96 -29.82
C MET A 66 -3.31 -15.17 -29.51
N THR A 67 -3.26 -15.62 -28.25
CA THR A 67 -2.32 -16.64 -27.77
C THR A 67 -2.97 -17.98 -27.42
N GLY A 68 -4.31 -18.04 -27.45
CA GLY A 68 -5.09 -19.21 -27.11
C GLY A 68 -4.99 -19.59 -25.62
N LEU A 69 -5.24 -20.86 -25.31
CA LEU A 69 -5.28 -21.37 -23.94
C LEU A 69 -3.91 -21.41 -23.23
N LEU A 70 -2.81 -21.22 -23.97
CA LEU A 70 -1.44 -21.25 -23.42
C LEU A 70 -1.17 -20.11 -22.44
N ALA A 71 -1.85 -18.97 -22.58
CA ALA A 71 -1.70 -17.83 -21.67
C ALA A 71 -2.48 -17.99 -20.36
N LEU A 72 -3.49 -18.87 -20.31
CA LEU A 72 -4.41 -18.95 -19.16
C LEU A 72 -3.71 -19.22 -17.81
N PRO A 73 -2.76 -20.16 -17.67
CA PRO A 73 -2.13 -20.42 -16.38
C PRO A 73 -1.32 -19.21 -15.88
N PHE A 74 -0.68 -18.50 -16.81
CA PHE A 74 0.14 -17.35 -16.48
C PHE A 74 -0.74 -16.15 -16.10
N SER A 75 -1.82 -15.92 -16.85
CA SER A 75 -2.81 -14.90 -16.52
C SER A 75 -3.44 -15.13 -15.14
N VAL A 76 -3.92 -16.34 -14.85
CA VAL A 76 -4.53 -16.65 -13.54
C VAL A 76 -3.55 -16.46 -12.38
N ALA A 77 -2.28 -16.83 -12.57
CA ALA A 77 -1.26 -16.66 -11.54
C ALA A 77 -0.94 -15.19 -11.27
N LEU A 78 -0.82 -14.38 -12.34
CA LEU A 78 -0.58 -12.94 -12.24
C LEU A 78 -1.78 -12.21 -11.62
N ASP A 79 -2.99 -12.48 -12.11
CA ASP A 79 -4.24 -11.92 -11.55
C ASP A 79 -4.35 -12.23 -10.06
N GLY A 80 -4.09 -13.47 -9.66
CA GLY A 80 -4.12 -13.88 -8.26
C GLY A 80 -3.09 -13.15 -7.39
N LEU A 81 -1.89 -12.92 -7.93
CA LEU A 81 -0.86 -12.15 -7.23
C LEU A 81 -1.27 -10.68 -7.10
N GLU A 82 -1.80 -10.08 -8.16
CA GLU A 82 -2.26 -8.69 -8.20
C GLU A 82 -3.41 -8.45 -7.23
N PHE A 83 -4.34 -9.41 -7.11
CA PHE A 83 -5.45 -9.37 -6.17
C PHE A 83 -5.01 -9.27 -4.70
N ILE A 84 -3.79 -9.72 -4.39
CA ILE A 84 -3.19 -9.64 -3.05
C ILE A 84 -2.26 -8.43 -2.95
N ALA A 85 -1.36 -8.26 -3.92
CA ALA A 85 -0.31 -7.26 -3.90
C ALA A 85 -0.88 -5.84 -4.05
N LEU A 86 -1.75 -5.60 -5.04
CA LEU A 86 -2.25 -4.25 -5.34
C LEU A 86 -3.04 -3.62 -4.19
N PRO A 87 -3.97 -4.33 -3.50
CA PRO A 87 -4.66 -3.74 -2.35
C PRO A 87 -3.72 -3.35 -1.22
N ILE A 88 -2.67 -4.14 -0.98
CA ILE A 88 -1.66 -3.86 0.04
C ILE A 88 -0.82 -2.66 -0.37
N LEU A 89 -0.34 -2.61 -1.62
CA LEU A 89 0.52 -1.53 -2.13
C LEU A 89 -0.24 -0.19 -2.20
N PHE A 90 -1.44 -0.18 -2.78
CA PHE A 90 -2.28 1.02 -2.81
C PHE A 90 -2.75 1.41 -1.42
N GLY A 91 -3.17 0.44 -0.61
CA GLY A 91 -3.55 0.72 0.78
C GLY A 91 -2.40 1.31 1.59
N ALA A 92 -1.17 0.87 1.36
CA ALA A 92 0.03 1.41 2.00
C ALA A 92 0.29 2.85 1.54
N ALA A 93 0.26 3.09 0.22
CA ALA A 93 0.41 4.43 -0.33
C ALA A 93 -0.63 5.42 0.23
N ILE A 94 -1.90 4.99 0.30
CA ILE A 94 -3.01 5.79 0.83
C ILE A 94 -2.80 6.05 2.33
N LEU A 95 -2.41 5.03 3.10
CA LEU A 95 -2.16 5.17 4.53
C LEU A 95 -1.00 6.13 4.82
N ALA A 96 0.08 6.03 4.04
CA ALA A 96 1.23 6.93 4.14
C ALA A 96 0.85 8.39 3.85
N ARG A 97 -0.08 8.60 2.92
CA ARG A 97 -0.61 9.92 2.58
C ARG A 97 -1.58 10.47 3.63
N ARG A 98 -2.43 9.62 4.21
CA ARG A 98 -3.44 10.01 5.20
C ARG A 98 -2.85 10.31 6.58
N MET A 99 -1.71 9.71 6.95
CA MET A 99 -1.10 9.93 8.25
C MET A 99 -0.20 11.18 8.29
N PRO A 100 -0.61 12.27 8.97
CA PRO A 100 0.23 13.45 9.14
C PRO A 100 1.46 13.11 9.98
N ARG A 101 2.63 13.58 9.54
CA ARG A 101 3.94 13.32 10.14
C ARG A 101 4.02 13.65 11.64
N GLN A 102 3.19 14.58 12.12
CA GLN A 102 3.15 14.99 13.53
C GLN A 102 2.58 13.92 14.48
N ARG A 103 1.62 13.09 14.06
CA ARG A 103 1.06 12.03 14.93
C ARG A 103 2.06 10.92 15.28
N ILE A 104 3.07 10.72 14.44
CA ILE A 104 4.16 9.76 14.70
C ILE A 104 5.04 10.27 15.85
N VAL A 105 5.21 11.59 15.98
CA VAL A 105 6.01 12.23 17.04
C VAL A 105 5.26 12.28 18.36
N ASP A 106 3.95 12.55 18.33
CA ASP A 106 3.14 12.60 19.56
C ASP A 106 2.96 11.22 20.20
N THR A 107 2.76 10.17 19.40
CA THR A 107 2.68 8.80 19.93
C THR A 107 4.02 8.32 20.52
N ALA A 108 5.14 8.81 19.99
CA ALA A 108 6.47 8.57 20.55
C ALA A 108 6.75 9.36 21.84
N ARG A 109 6.06 10.49 22.08
CA ARG A 109 6.17 11.28 23.33
C ARG A 109 5.31 10.72 24.46
N VAL A 110 4.13 10.16 24.16
CA VAL A 110 3.22 9.60 25.18
C VAL A 110 3.82 8.35 25.84
N ASN A 111 4.55 7.52 25.10
CA ASN A 111 5.26 6.35 25.64
C ASN A 111 6.57 6.67 26.41
N TRP A 112 6.89 7.96 26.60
CA TRP A 112 8.07 8.42 27.33
C TRP A 112 7.76 8.95 28.74
N ARG A 113 6.47 9.09 29.09
CA ARG A 113 6.01 9.39 30.45
C ARG A 113 5.51 8.11 31.10
#